data_AF-A0A674HVC9-F1
#
_entry.id   AF-A0A674HVC9-F1
#
_cell.length_a   1.000
_cell.length_b   1.000
_cell.length_c   1.000
_cell.angle_alpha   90.00
_cell.angle_beta   90.00
_cell.angle_gamma   90.00
#
_symmetry.space_group_name_H-M   'P 1'
#
loop_
_entity.id
_entity.type
_entity.pdbx_description
1 polymer ?
#
loop_
_entity_poly.entity_id
_entity_poly.type
_entity_poly.pdbx_seq_one_letter_code
_entity_poly.pdbx_strand_id
1 'polypeptide(L)'
;MTASLDYLVILFGTTAGAQGAKLGSDEKELVQLLWKVVDLARKKAGSLHEVLVRPEHLDLTEDCKETTKLEVESLARAPQLEQALQQFNQSVSNELNIGVGTSFCLCTDGQLHIRQLLHPEASKKNILLPECFYSFFDLRKEFKKCCPDSSDVDKLDVAAMTEYLNLEKSSPAWRFGASQVEDMGNIILTLISEVYNHRFADPERVNYKFESGTCSKMELVDDNTIIRARGLPWQSSDQDIARFFKGLNIAKGGAALCLNVQGRRNGEALVRFVSEEHRELALQRHKHHMGNRYIEVYKATGEDFLKIAGGTSNEAAQFLSKENQVIVRMRGLPFNATTEEVLTFFGQHCPVTGGKEGILFVTYPDNRPTGDAFVLFACEEYAQNALKKHKDLLGKRYIELFRSTAAEVQQVLNRYSSTPLVPLAAPPILPVLPQQFMPPTNVRDCIRLRGLPYAAIIEDILEFLGEFSADIRTHGVHMVLNHQGRPSGDAFIQMKSADRAFLAAQKCHKKTMKDRYIEVFQCSAEEMNFVLMGGTLNRNGLSPPPCKLPCLSPPSYSLPAPAAVIPTEAALYQPSVLLNPRTLQSSTAYYPAGAQLFMNYTYYP
;
A
#
# COMPACT_ATOMS: atom_id res chain seq x y z
N MET A 1 1.99 22.33 -35.78
CA MET A 1 2.60 23.61 -35.40
C MET A 1 2.73 23.60 -33.89
N THR A 2 3.90 23.23 -33.36
CA THR A 2 4.21 23.41 -31.94
C THR A 2 4.35 24.92 -31.70
N ALA A 3 3.55 25.49 -30.82
CA ALA A 3 3.69 26.89 -30.45
C ALA A 3 5.12 27.12 -29.94
N SER A 4 5.78 28.16 -30.43
CA SER A 4 7.10 28.56 -29.93
C SER A 4 6.96 29.00 -28.48
N LEU A 5 7.76 28.41 -27.60
CA LEU A 5 7.80 28.81 -26.20
C LEU A 5 8.42 30.20 -26.07
N ASP A 6 7.76 31.12 -25.38
CA ASP A 6 8.23 32.50 -25.22
C ASP A 6 9.12 32.66 -23.98
N TYR A 7 8.77 31.95 -22.90
CA TYR A 7 9.42 32.08 -21.61
C TYR A 7 9.75 30.73 -20.97
N LEU A 8 10.86 30.68 -20.24
CA LEU A 8 11.15 29.62 -19.26
C LEU A 8 11.05 30.17 -17.86
N VAL A 9 10.51 29.37 -16.94
CA VAL A 9 10.54 29.68 -15.51
C VAL A 9 11.45 28.67 -14.85
N ILE A 10 12.64 29.12 -14.45
CA ILE A 10 13.56 28.32 -13.66
C ILE A 10 12.92 28.11 -12.30
N LEU A 11 12.90 26.87 -11.84
CA LEU A 11 12.32 26.50 -10.55
C LEU A 11 13.33 25.64 -9.78
N PHE A 12 13.57 26.03 -8.52
CA PHE A 12 14.48 25.33 -7.62
C PHE A 12 13.85 25.24 -6.23
N GLY A 13 14.01 24.11 -5.57
CA GLY A 13 13.39 23.84 -4.28
C GLY A 13 14.37 23.15 -3.35
N THR A 14 14.40 23.57 -2.07
CA THR A 14 15.19 22.91 -1.04
C THR A 14 14.28 22.24 -0.02
N THR A 15 14.66 21.04 0.41
CA THR A 15 13.94 20.30 1.46
C THR A 15 14.54 20.55 2.84
N ALA A 16 13.83 20.15 3.89
CA ALA A 16 14.34 20.04 5.25
C ALA A 16 15.38 18.91 5.43
N GLY A 17 15.68 18.18 4.35
CA GLY A 17 16.44 16.94 4.36
C GLY A 17 17.51 16.91 3.29
N ALA A 18 17.57 15.79 2.58
CA ALA A 18 18.55 15.52 1.54
C ALA A 18 18.39 16.46 0.33
N GLN A 19 19.53 16.88 -0.23
CA GLN A 19 19.64 17.76 -1.41
C GLN A 19 20.33 17.04 -2.57
N GLY A 20 20.37 17.70 -3.74
CA GLY A 20 21.08 17.20 -4.92
C GLY A 20 20.52 15.86 -5.43
N ALA A 21 21.39 14.88 -5.68
CA ALA A 21 20.99 13.57 -6.21
C ALA A 21 20.03 12.76 -5.29
N LYS A 22 19.90 13.15 -4.02
CA LYS A 22 19.02 12.51 -3.02
C LYS A 22 17.77 13.35 -2.69
N LEU A 23 17.51 14.42 -3.44
CA LEU A 23 16.37 15.32 -3.21
C LEU A 23 15.03 14.56 -3.16
N GLY A 24 14.32 14.66 -2.02
CA GLY A 24 13.02 14.03 -1.80
C GLY A 24 13.06 12.54 -1.45
N SER A 25 14.23 11.92 -1.32
CA SER A 25 14.38 10.49 -1.00
C SER A 25 14.11 10.15 0.47
N ASP A 26 14.09 11.13 1.37
CA ASP A 26 13.97 10.97 2.82
C ASP A 26 12.60 11.42 3.38
N GLU A 27 11.61 11.65 2.51
CA GLU A 27 10.25 12.07 2.89
C GLU A 27 10.20 13.43 3.63
N LYS A 28 11.27 14.23 3.56
CA LYS A 28 11.36 15.55 4.17
C LYS A 28 10.72 16.63 3.30
N GLU A 29 10.08 17.59 3.96
CA GLU A 29 9.24 18.62 3.34
C GLU A 29 10.06 19.76 2.72
N LEU A 30 9.50 20.42 1.70
CA LEU A 30 10.02 21.66 1.11
C LEU A 30 10.06 22.78 2.15
N VAL A 31 11.20 23.48 2.22
CA VAL A 31 11.42 24.62 3.13
C VAL A 31 11.70 25.92 2.39
N GLN A 32 12.07 25.86 1.12
CA GLN A 32 12.34 27.04 0.30
C GLN A 32 11.99 26.74 -1.16
N LEU A 33 11.32 27.68 -1.81
CA LEU A 33 11.03 27.66 -3.23
C LEU A 33 11.61 28.92 -3.87
N LEU A 34 12.40 28.76 -4.93
CA LEU A 34 12.98 29.85 -5.70
C LEU A 34 12.61 29.72 -7.16
N TRP A 35 12.42 30.86 -7.82
CA TRP A 35 12.17 30.89 -9.25
C TRP A 35 12.70 32.14 -9.92
N LYS A 36 12.93 32.03 -11.23
CA LYS A 36 13.38 33.13 -12.09
C LYS A 36 12.81 32.98 -13.49
N VAL A 37 12.26 34.05 -14.05
CA VAL A 37 11.73 34.06 -15.42
C VAL A 37 12.86 34.36 -16.40
N VAL A 38 12.92 33.63 -17.52
CA VAL A 38 13.86 33.85 -18.62
C VAL A 38 13.06 34.11 -19.90
N ASP A 39 13.27 35.27 -20.48
CA ASP A 39 12.73 35.66 -21.78
C ASP A 39 13.61 35.07 -22.90
N LEU A 40 13.07 34.09 -23.63
CA LEU A 40 13.81 33.39 -24.68
C LEU A 40 14.01 34.25 -25.93
N ALA A 41 13.07 35.16 -26.21
CA ALA A 41 13.14 36.04 -27.37
C ALA A 41 14.18 37.15 -27.16
N ARG A 42 14.22 37.74 -25.97
CA ARG A 42 15.16 38.81 -25.60
C ARG A 42 16.49 38.29 -25.02
N LYS A 43 16.59 36.97 -24.78
CA LYS A 43 17.74 36.31 -24.14
C LYS A 43 18.13 37.00 -22.84
N LYS A 44 17.15 37.26 -21.97
CA LYS A 44 17.34 37.98 -20.71
C LYS A 44 16.69 37.25 -19.55
N ALA A 45 17.42 37.11 -18.45
CA ALA A 45 16.87 36.62 -17.19
C ALA A 45 16.29 37.77 -16.35
N GLY A 46 15.14 37.53 -15.73
CA GLY A 46 14.38 38.47 -14.90
C GLY A 46 14.92 38.57 -13.47
N SER A 47 14.05 38.87 -12.52
CA SER A 47 14.42 38.95 -11.09
C SER A 47 14.34 37.57 -10.42
N LEU A 48 15.24 37.32 -9.46
CA LEU A 48 15.16 36.15 -8.59
C LEU A 48 14.06 36.36 -7.55
N HIS A 49 13.16 35.39 -7.43
CA HIS A 49 12.13 35.35 -6.40
C HIS A 49 12.42 34.20 -5.43
N GLU A 50 12.23 34.45 -4.13
CA GLU A 50 12.48 33.48 -3.06
C GLU A 50 11.30 33.51 -2.07
N VAL A 51 10.77 32.33 -1.75
CA VAL A 51 9.75 32.15 -0.73
C VAL A 51 10.14 31.00 0.19
N LEU A 52 10.16 31.25 1.50
CA LEU A 52 10.27 30.21 2.50
C LEU A 52 8.93 29.48 2.64
N VAL A 53 8.99 28.19 2.93
CA VAL A 53 7.81 27.33 3.10
C VAL A 53 7.86 26.71 4.48
N ARG A 54 6.77 26.82 5.22
CA ARG A 54 6.64 26.24 6.55
C ARG A 54 6.34 24.73 6.46
N PRO A 55 7.22 23.84 6.95
CA PRO A 55 6.92 22.41 7.02
C PRO A 55 5.91 22.13 8.15
N GLU A 56 5.16 21.03 8.05
CA GLU A 56 4.27 20.55 9.10
C GLU A 56 5.07 20.03 10.30
N HIS A 57 6.21 19.39 10.04
CA HIS A 57 7.14 18.90 11.06
C HIS A 57 8.47 19.64 10.91
N LEU A 58 8.76 20.53 11.86
CA LEU A 58 9.99 21.34 11.92
C LEU A 58 11.22 20.51 12.34
N ASP A 59 11.55 19.50 11.54
CA ASP A 59 12.69 18.59 11.76
C ASP A 59 13.71 18.72 10.61
N LEU A 60 14.52 19.78 10.66
CA LEU A 60 15.64 20.01 9.74
C LEU A 60 16.80 19.07 10.06
N THR A 61 17.35 18.38 9.05
CA THR A 61 18.60 17.63 9.19
C THR A 61 19.79 18.58 9.37
N GLU A 62 20.85 18.13 10.04
CA GLU A 62 22.06 18.95 10.25
C GLU A 62 22.70 19.36 8.90
N ASP A 63 22.78 18.42 7.95
CA ASP A 63 23.25 18.67 6.58
C ASP A 63 22.48 19.82 5.89
N CYS A 64 21.16 19.87 6.10
CA CYS A 64 20.31 20.94 5.56
C CYS A 64 20.64 22.29 6.21
N LYS A 65 20.82 22.33 7.54
CA LYS A 65 21.16 23.57 8.26
C LYS A 65 22.51 24.13 7.81
N GLU A 66 23.51 23.28 7.67
CA GLU A 66 24.85 23.66 7.23
C GLU A 66 24.85 24.22 5.79
N THR A 67 24.10 23.57 4.90
CA THR A 67 24.08 23.92 3.47
C THR A 67 23.24 25.16 3.19
N THR A 68 22.02 25.22 3.74
CA THR A 68 21.04 26.26 3.41
C THR A 68 21.17 27.51 4.28
N LYS A 69 21.78 27.39 5.46
CA LYS A 69 21.88 28.44 6.49
C LYS A 69 20.52 29.07 6.84
N LEU A 70 19.44 28.29 6.74
CA LEU A 70 18.09 28.74 7.06
C LEU A 70 17.86 28.71 8.57
N GLU A 71 17.28 29.79 9.10
CA GLU A 71 16.92 29.91 10.51
C GLU A 71 15.54 29.31 10.79
N VAL A 72 15.44 28.49 11.83
CA VAL A 72 14.20 27.80 12.25
C VAL A 72 13.07 28.80 12.54
N GLU A 73 13.38 29.96 13.14
CA GLU A 73 12.39 31.00 13.46
C GLU A 73 11.79 31.68 12.22
N SER A 74 12.55 31.75 11.13
CA SER A 74 12.09 32.30 9.87
C SER A 74 11.16 31.31 9.16
N LEU A 75 11.45 30.02 9.23
CA LEU A 75 10.57 28.95 8.71
C LEU A 75 9.26 28.84 9.49
N ALA A 76 9.28 29.06 10.80
CA ALA A 76 8.06 29.01 11.62
C ALA A 76 7.04 30.09 11.24
N ARG A 77 7.51 31.25 10.74
CA ARG A 77 6.68 32.38 10.28
C ARG A 77 6.36 32.33 8.78
N ALA A 78 6.90 31.36 8.06
CA ALA A 78 6.73 31.24 6.62
C ALA A 78 5.29 30.80 6.23
N PRO A 79 4.85 31.12 5.00
CA PRO A 79 3.60 30.61 4.46
C PRO A 79 3.60 29.08 4.30
N GLN A 80 2.41 28.48 4.25
CA GLN A 80 2.26 27.06 3.89
C GLN A 80 2.53 26.86 2.38
N LEU A 81 2.79 25.60 1.99
CA LEU A 81 3.08 25.25 0.59
C LEU A 81 2.03 25.79 -0.40
N GLU A 82 0.73 25.66 -0.08
CA GLU A 82 -0.33 26.16 -0.96
C GLU A 82 -0.24 27.68 -1.19
N GLN A 83 0.02 28.44 -0.13
CA GLN A 83 0.19 29.89 -0.21
C GLN A 83 1.47 30.28 -0.98
N ALA A 84 2.56 29.53 -0.79
CA ALA A 84 3.80 29.74 -1.55
C ALA A 84 3.59 29.48 -3.06
N LEU A 85 2.82 28.45 -3.42
CA LEU A 85 2.45 28.17 -4.82
C LEU A 85 1.52 29.25 -5.40
N GLN A 86 0.61 29.81 -4.59
CA GLN A 86 -0.21 30.95 -5.00
C GLN A 86 0.66 32.19 -5.27
N GLN A 87 1.63 32.49 -4.39
CA GLN A 87 2.58 33.58 -4.59
C GLN A 87 3.44 33.37 -5.84
N PHE A 88 3.89 32.14 -6.09
CA PHE A 88 4.59 31.76 -7.32
C PHE A 88 3.74 32.10 -8.56
N ASN A 89 2.49 31.59 -8.62
CA ASN A 89 1.62 31.83 -9.77
C ASN A 89 1.34 33.32 -9.99
N GLN A 90 1.11 34.07 -8.90
CA GLN A 90 0.85 35.50 -8.98
C GLN A 90 2.08 36.27 -9.48
N SER A 91 3.27 35.96 -8.94
CA SER A 91 4.54 36.57 -9.36
C SER A 91 4.83 36.31 -10.83
N VAL A 92 4.77 35.05 -11.26
CA VAL A 92 4.98 34.66 -12.66
C VAL A 92 3.96 35.32 -13.58
N SER A 93 2.68 35.37 -13.17
CA SER A 93 1.63 36.01 -13.98
C SER A 93 1.84 37.51 -14.15
N ASN A 94 2.29 38.20 -13.10
CA ASN A 94 2.58 39.63 -13.12
C ASN A 94 3.81 39.95 -13.98
N GLU A 95 4.88 39.14 -13.89
CA GLU A 95 6.12 39.38 -14.63
C GLU A 95 5.96 39.08 -16.12
N LEU A 96 5.21 38.03 -16.47
CA LEU A 96 4.95 37.64 -17.85
C LEU A 96 3.92 38.52 -18.57
N ASN A 97 3.23 39.44 -17.86
CA ASN A 97 2.07 40.18 -18.38
C ASN A 97 1.14 39.26 -19.18
N ILE A 98 0.76 38.11 -18.59
CA ILE A 98 0.07 37.01 -19.29
C ILE A 98 -1.22 37.52 -19.94
N GLY A 99 -1.10 37.98 -21.18
CA GLY A 99 -2.20 38.22 -22.10
C GLY A 99 -2.56 36.93 -22.82
N VAL A 100 -3.63 36.96 -23.60
CA VAL A 100 -4.03 35.84 -24.44
C VAL A 100 -2.92 35.56 -25.47
N GLY A 101 -2.10 34.53 -25.23
CA GLY A 101 -1.11 34.03 -26.20
C GLY A 101 0.32 33.79 -25.70
N THR A 102 0.71 34.26 -24.50
CA THR A 102 2.06 34.01 -23.96
C THR A 102 2.17 32.60 -23.38
N SER A 103 3.17 31.84 -23.83
CA SER A 103 3.41 30.48 -23.34
C SER A 103 4.70 30.39 -22.53
N PHE A 104 4.64 29.74 -21.37
CA PHE A 104 5.83 29.44 -20.55
C PHE A 104 5.85 27.98 -20.12
N CYS A 105 7.05 27.48 -19.81
CA CYS A 105 7.25 26.13 -19.26
C CYS A 105 8.28 26.20 -18.14
N LEU A 106 8.20 25.28 -17.19
CA LEU A 106 9.17 25.19 -16.11
C LEU A 106 10.49 24.61 -16.62
N CYS A 107 11.60 25.00 -16.00
CA CYS A 107 12.92 24.39 -16.22
C CYS A 107 13.56 24.11 -14.85
N THR A 108 13.97 22.88 -14.61
CA THR A 108 14.52 22.44 -13.32
C THR A 108 15.89 21.79 -13.48
N ASP A 109 16.71 21.85 -12.41
CA ASP A 109 17.96 21.08 -12.36
C ASP A 109 17.62 19.61 -12.12
N GLY A 110 17.54 18.85 -13.22
CA GLY A 110 17.04 17.49 -13.19
C GLY A 110 15.53 17.42 -12.94
N GLN A 111 14.98 16.21 -13.03
CA GLN A 111 13.57 15.93 -12.79
C GLN A 111 13.13 15.88 -11.31
N LEU A 112 14.06 15.85 -10.33
CA LEU A 112 13.75 15.56 -8.92
C LEU A 112 12.83 16.62 -8.28
N HIS A 113 13.04 17.89 -8.61
CA HIS A 113 12.26 19.02 -8.10
C HIS A 113 10.75 18.87 -8.38
N ILE A 114 10.40 18.40 -9.59
CA ILE A 114 9.01 18.15 -9.96
C ILE A 114 8.58 16.78 -9.43
N ARG A 115 9.32 15.71 -9.76
CA ARG A 115 8.85 14.33 -9.61
C ARG A 115 8.97 13.76 -8.20
N GLN A 116 10.00 14.15 -7.42
CA GLN A 116 10.24 13.63 -6.06
C GLN A 116 9.88 14.61 -4.96
N LEU A 117 9.86 15.91 -5.26
CA LEU A 117 9.61 16.95 -4.27
C LEU A 117 8.17 17.48 -4.36
N LEU A 118 7.84 18.24 -5.40
CA LEU A 118 6.57 18.97 -5.46
C LEU A 118 5.33 18.06 -5.60
N HIS A 119 5.36 17.10 -6.53
CA HIS A 119 4.21 16.21 -6.75
C HIS A 119 3.88 15.33 -5.53
N PRO A 120 4.85 14.67 -4.89
CA PRO A 120 4.59 13.89 -3.67
C PRO A 120 4.12 14.76 -2.50
N GLU A 121 4.75 15.90 -2.26
CA GLU A 121 4.40 16.75 -1.12
C GLU A 121 3.01 17.37 -1.28
N ALA A 122 2.69 17.90 -2.48
CA ALA A 122 1.36 18.42 -2.77
C ALA A 122 0.31 17.31 -2.63
N SER A 123 0.60 16.09 -3.08
CA SER A 123 -0.30 14.95 -2.92
C SER A 123 -0.51 14.55 -1.47
N LYS A 124 0.52 14.62 -0.61
CA LYS A 124 0.44 14.30 0.82
C LYS A 124 -0.40 15.34 1.56
N LYS A 125 -0.26 16.61 1.19
CA LYS A 125 -1.00 17.76 1.75
C LYS A 125 -2.39 17.98 1.11
N ASN A 126 -2.78 17.14 0.14
CA ASN A 126 -4.03 17.28 -0.64
C ASN A 126 -4.16 18.64 -1.38
N ILE A 127 -3.04 19.19 -1.83
CA ILE A 127 -2.98 20.44 -2.59
C ILE A 127 -3.05 20.12 -4.09
N LEU A 128 -3.92 20.82 -4.81
CA LEU A 128 -3.99 20.72 -6.27
C LEU A 128 -2.90 21.58 -6.90
N LEU A 129 -1.95 20.93 -7.58
CA LEU A 129 -0.92 21.63 -8.33
C LEU A 129 -1.51 22.31 -9.58
N PRO A 130 -1.10 23.55 -9.89
CA PRO A 130 -1.41 24.21 -11.16
C PRO A 130 -0.90 23.44 -12.38
N GLU A 131 -1.52 23.65 -13.54
CA GLU A 131 -1.20 22.92 -14.78
C GLU A 131 0.27 23.09 -15.22
N CYS A 132 0.90 24.23 -14.93
CA CYS A 132 2.30 24.48 -15.26
C CYS A 132 3.28 23.49 -14.59
N PHE A 133 2.91 22.86 -13.48
CA PHE A 133 3.75 21.87 -12.79
C PHE A 133 3.69 20.45 -13.38
N TYR A 134 2.89 20.24 -14.43
CA TYR A 134 2.79 18.96 -15.13
C TYR A 134 3.61 18.90 -16.41
N SER A 135 4.30 20.01 -16.77
CA SER A 135 5.20 20.06 -17.91
C SER A 135 6.45 20.87 -17.57
N PHE A 136 7.63 20.30 -17.80
CA PHE A 136 8.90 20.94 -17.46
C PHE A 136 10.03 20.46 -18.37
N PHE A 137 11.10 21.25 -18.48
CA PHE A 137 12.35 20.86 -19.09
C PHE A 137 13.36 20.44 -18.02
N ASP A 138 13.99 19.28 -18.22
CA ASP A 138 15.14 18.85 -17.45
C ASP A 138 16.40 19.51 -18.04
N LEU A 139 16.97 20.49 -17.31
CA LEU A 139 18.13 21.23 -17.79
C LEU A 139 19.33 20.34 -18.10
N ARG A 140 19.52 19.24 -17.37
CA ARG A 140 20.65 18.32 -17.57
C ARG A 140 20.50 17.56 -18.88
N LYS A 141 19.28 17.13 -19.21
CA LYS A 141 18.98 16.49 -20.50
C LYS A 141 19.09 17.47 -21.66
N GLU A 142 18.56 18.69 -21.50
CA GLU A 142 18.66 19.74 -22.52
C GLU A 142 20.13 20.15 -22.77
N PHE A 143 20.94 20.23 -21.71
CA PHE A 143 22.38 20.46 -21.82
C PHE A 143 23.08 19.32 -22.57
N LYS A 144 22.80 18.06 -22.23
CA LYS A 144 23.40 16.89 -22.90
C LYS A 144 23.07 16.83 -24.39
N LYS A 145 21.88 17.32 -24.81
CA LYS A 145 21.52 17.46 -26.23
C LYS A 145 22.44 18.47 -26.96
N CYS A 146 22.83 19.55 -26.28
CA CYS A 146 23.69 20.59 -26.84
C CYS A 146 25.18 20.23 -26.77
N CYS A 147 25.57 19.46 -25.75
CA CYS A 147 26.95 19.10 -25.44
C CYS A 147 27.09 17.56 -25.35
N PRO A 148 27.09 16.82 -26.48
CA PRO A 148 27.12 15.35 -26.46
C PRO A 148 28.36 14.77 -25.78
N ASP A 149 29.49 15.48 -25.81
CA ASP A 149 30.77 15.05 -25.23
C ASP A 149 30.86 15.24 -23.70
N SER A 150 29.83 15.81 -23.07
CA SER A 150 29.80 15.97 -21.61
C SER A 150 29.64 14.62 -20.88
N SER A 151 29.77 14.62 -19.56
CA SER A 151 29.42 13.47 -18.71
C SER A 151 27.98 12.95 -18.93
N ASP A 152 27.71 11.72 -18.48
CA ASP A 152 26.37 11.14 -18.44
C ASP A 152 25.41 12.01 -17.62
N VAL A 153 24.13 12.02 -17.99
CA VAL A 153 23.09 12.87 -17.36
C VAL A 153 23.03 12.68 -15.84
N ASP A 154 23.21 11.45 -15.34
CA ASP A 154 23.15 11.13 -13.91
C ASP A 154 24.30 11.75 -13.10
N LYS A 155 25.41 12.11 -13.76
CA LYS A 155 26.60 12.73 -13.16
C LYS A 155 26.64 14.24 -13.38
N LEU A 156 25.74 14.79 -14.20
CA LEU A 156 25.64 16.22 -14.41
C LEU A 156 24.88 16.87 -13.25
N ASP A 157 25.41 17.98 -12.77
CA ASP A 157 24.75 18.95 -11.91
C ASP A 157 25.04 20.36 -12.42
N VAL A 158 24.43 21.38 -11.80
CA VAL A 158 24.63 22.78 -12.20
C VAL A 158 26.12 23.16 -12.16
N ALA A 159 26.86 22.71 -11.14
CA ALA A 159 28.27 23.02 -11.00
C ALA A 159 29.10 22.44 -12.17
N ALA A 160 28.91 21.17 -12.52
CA ALA A 160 29.58 20.52 -13.64
C ALA A 160 29.23 21.19 -14.99
N MET A 161 27.97 21.61 -15.17
CA MET A 161 27.54 22.32 -16.39
C MET A 161 28.20 23.71 -16.49
N THR A 162 28.24 24.48 -15.39
CA THR A 162 28.93 25.78 -15.37
C THR A 162 30.42 25.67 -15.64
N GLU A 163 31.08 24.65 -15.08
CA GLU A 163 32.51 24.39 -15.31
C GLU A 163 32.79 24.03 -16.77
N TYR A 164 31.96 23.15 -17.37
CA TYR A 164 32.09 22.81 -18.79
C TYR A 164 31.94 24.02 -19.72
N LEU A 165 31.01 24.92 -19.40
CA LEU A 165 30.76 26.14 -20.18
C LEU A 165 31.74 27.27 -19.86
N ASN A 166 32.66 27.10 -18.92
CA ASN A 166 33.57 28.14 -18.42
C ASN A 166 32.83 29.41 -17.95
N LEU A 167 31.70 29.24 -17.26
CA LEU A 167 30.94 30.34 -16.69
C LEU A 167 31.56 30.80 -15.36
N GLU A 168 31.58 32.11 -15.11
CA GLU A 168 31.98 32.64 -13.81
C GLU A 168 31.00 32.17 -12.73
N LYS A 169 31.52 31.61 -11.65
CA LYS A 169 30.68 31.16 -10.53
C LYS A 169 29.97 32.36 -9.89
N SER A 170 28.69 32.17 -9.57
CA SER A 170 27.90 33.15 -8.84
C SER A 170 28.59 33.59 -7.53
N SER A 171 28.35 34.85 -7.14
CA SER A 171 29.00 35.48 -5.98
C SER A 171 28.81 34.67 -4.69
N PRO A 172 29.84 34.50 -3.84
CA PRO A 172 29.72 33.79 -2.55
C PRO A 172 28.77 34.48 -1.56
N ALA A 173 28.27 35.67 -1.87
CA ALA A 173 27.26 36.38 -1.08
C ALA A 173 25.86 35.74 -1.17
N TRP A 174 25.59 34.92 -2.19
CA TRP A 174 24.27 34.34 -2.42
C TRP A 174 24.05 33.08 -1.59
N ARG A 175 22.83 32.92 -1.07
CA ARG A 175 22.41 31.69 -0.41
C ARG A 175 22.44 30.54 -1.41
N PHE A 176 22.67 29.32 -0.94
CA PHE A 176 22.83 28.13 -1.78
C PHE A 176 21.80 28.02 -2.91
N GLY A 177 20.50 28.09 -2.61
CA GLY A 177 19.44 28.01 -3.63
C GLY A 177 19.44 29.17 -4.64
N ALA A 178 19.82 30.38 -4.21
CA ALA A 178 19.90 31.55 -5.09
C ALA A 178 21.04 31.43 -6.10
N SER A 179 22.21 30.94 -5.64
CA SER A 179 23.35 30.63 -6.50
C SER A 179 22.98 29.61 -7.59
N GLN A 180 22.25 28.55 -7.22
CA GLN A 180 21.80 27.52 -8.17
C GLN A 180 20.87 28.09 -9.27
N VAL A 181 19.84 28.86 -8.91
CA VAL A 181 18.89 29.44 -9.88
C VAL A 181 19.58 30.37 -10.86
N GLU A 182 20.57 31.11 -10.40
CA GLU A 182 21.29 32.08 -11.20
C GLU A 182 22.28 31.42 -12.16
N ASP A 183 23.01 30.42 -11.67
CA ASP A 183 23.88 29.59 -12.49
C ASP A 183 23.06 28.85 -13.57
N MET A 184 21.89 28.30 -13.21
CA MET A 184 20.94 27.75 -14.18
C MET A 184 20.49 28.77 -15.24
N GLY A 185 20.25 30.02 -14.83
CA GLY A 185 19.92 31.10 -15.74
C GLY A 185 21.03 31.38 -16.73
N ASN A 186 22.28 31.45 -16.26
CA ASN A 186 23.45 31.65 -17.11
C ASN A 186 23.66 30.49 -18.08
N ILE A 187 23.44 29.24 -17.64
CA ILE A 187 23.48 28.06 -18.51
C ILE A 187 22.41 28.19 -19.60
N ILE A 188 21.16 28.45 -19.25
CA ILE A 188 20.06 28.58 -20.23
C ILE A 188 20.35 29.68 -21.25
N LEU A 189 20.81 30.85 -20.80
CA LEU A 189 21.20 31.96 -21.68
C LEU A 189 22.33 31.56 -22.64
N THR A 190 23.28 30.74 -22.17
CA THR A 190 24.37 30.20 -22.99
C THR A 190 23.84 29.19 -24.01
N LEU A 191 22.94 28.28 -23.63
CA LEU A 191 22.35 27.30 -24.54
C LEU A 191 21.54 27.95 -25.67
N ILE A 192 20.83 29.06 -25.41
CA ILE A 192 20.07 29.81 -26.42
C ILE A 192 20.92 30.86 -27.16
N SER A 193 22.20 30.99 -26.83
CA SER A 193 23.13 31.87 -27.53
C SER A 193 23.33 31.39 -28.98
N GLU A 194 23.94 32.22 -29.82
CA GLU A 194 24.20 31.89 -31.22
C GLU A 194 25.15 30.68 -31.37
N VAL A 195 25.95 30.37 -30.35
CA VAL A 195 26.92 29.27 -30.36
C VAL A 195 26.22 27.91 -30.38
N TYR A 196 25.24 27.72 -29.50
CA TYR A 196 24.53 26.44 -29.36
C TYR A 196 23.18 26.44 -30.08
N ASN A 197 22.55 27.62 -30.22
CA ASN A 197 21.26 27.83 -30.90
C ASN A 197 20.17 26.82 -30.47
N HIS A 198 20.16 26.47 -29.19
CA HIS A 198 19.24 25.46 -28.65
C HIS A 198 17.80 25.96 -28.63
N ARG A 199 16.85 25.06 -28.87
CA ARG A 199 15.42 25.34 -28.78
C ARG A 199 14.72 24.31 -27.91
N PHE A 200 14.04 24.81 -26.89
CA PHE A 200 13.22 24.03 -25.98
C PHE A 200 11.88 23.69 -26.67
N ALA A 201 11.69 22.42 -27.05
CA ALA A 201 10.55 21.99 -27.85
C ALA A 201 9.80 20.75 -27.31
N ASP A 202 10.47 19.91 -26.53
CA ASP A 202 9.90 18.65 -26.02
C ASP A 202 10.02 18.56 -24.49
N PRO A 203 9.11 19.23 -23.74
CA PRO A 203 9.14 19.18 -22.30
C PRO A 203 8.68 17.82 -21.78
N GLU A 204 9.30 17.38 -20.70
CA GLU A 204 8.81 16.24 -19.94
C GLU A 204 7.42 16.51 -19.37
N ARG A 205 6.66 15.42 -19.20
CA ARG A 205 5.29 15.48 -18.68
C ARG A 205 5.11 14.59 -17.47
N VAL A 206 4.24 15.05 -16.57
CA VAL A 206 3.70 14.26 -15.47
C VAL A 206 2.23 14.01 -15.74
N ASN A 207 1.76 12.78 -15.57
CA ASN A 207 0.36 12.44 -15.80
C ASN A 207 -0.54 13.04 -14.70
N TYR A 208 -1.59 13.74 -15.12
CA TYR A 208 -2.59 14.33 -14.21
C TYR A 208 -3.28 13.27 -13.35
N LYS A 209 -3.67 12.17 -13.98
CA LYS A 209 -4.40 11.07 -13.36
C LYS A 209 -3.80 9.73 -13.80
N PHE A 210 -3.92 8.74 -12.93
CA PHE A 210 -3.61 7.37 -13.30
C PHE A 210 -4.79 6.77 -14.07
N GLU A 211 -4.47 6.15 -15.20
CA GLU A 211 -5.44 5.48 -16.05
C GLU A 211 -5.48 3.99 -15.71
N SER A 212 -6.57 3.56 -15.08
CA SER A 212 -6.84 2.13 -14.91
C SER A 212 -7.09 1.49 -16.29
N GLY A 213 -6.68 0.24 -16.45
CA GLY A 213 -6.80 -0.46 -17.73
C GLY A 213 -6.35 -1.91 -17.64
N THR A 214 -6.61 -2.66 -18.71
CA THR A 214 -6.15 -4.04 -18.87
C THR A 214 -4.76 -4.10 -19.49
N CYS A 215 -3.95 -5.05 -19.05
CA CYS A 215 -2.72 -5.44 -19.72
C CYS A 215 -2.97 -6.75 -20.50
N SER A 216 -2.44 -6.82 -21.73
CA SER A 216 -2.51 -8.05 -22.54
C SER A 216 -1.33 -8.96 -22.20
N LYS A 217 -1.56 -10.27 -22.15
CA LYS A 217 -0.45 -11.23 -21.98
C LYS A 217 0.55 -11.23 -23.16
N MET A 218 0.13 -10.73 -24.32
CA MET A 218 0.99 -10.59 -25.51
C MET A 218 1.77 -9.26 -25.54
N GLU A 219 1.55 -8.37 -24.56
CA GLU A 219 2.26 -7.11 -24.50
C GLU A 219 3.72 -7.33 -24.10
N LEU A 220 4.65 -6.69 -24.82
CA LEU A 220 6.06 -6.67 -24.44
C LEU A 220 6.24 -5.70 -23.28
N VAL A 221 6.55 -6.25 -22.11
CA VAL A 221 6.82 -5.50 -20.89
C VAL A 221 8.31 -5.53 -20.62
N ASP A 222 8.94 -4.36 -20.56
CA ASP A 222 10.35 -4.23 -20.20
C ASP A 222 10.54 -4.49 -18.69
N ASP A 223 11.42 -5.44 -18.38
CA ASP A 223 11.78 -5.82 -17.00
C ASP A 223 12.32 -4.65 -16.19
N ASN A 224 12.94 -3.66 -16.83
CA ASN A 224 13.52 -2.50 -16.15
C ASN A 224 12.48 -1.46 -15.72
N THR A 225 11.21 -1.62 -16.14
CA THR A 225 10.13 -0.67 -15.83
C THR A 225 9.25 -1.08 -14.65
N ILE A 226 9.54 -2.23 -14.03
CA ILE A 226 8.67 -2.82 -12.99
C ILE A 226 9.28 -2.71 -11.59
N ILE A 227 8.41 -2.40 -10.62
CA ILE A 227 8.69 -2.58 -9.19
C ILE A 227 7.67 -3.50 -8.53
N ARG A 228 8.08 -4.07 -7.39
CA ARG A 228 7.21 -4.71 -6.42
C ARG A 228 7.14 -3.84 -5.17
N ALA A 229 5.95 -3.38 -4.83
CA ALA A 229 5.64 -2.69 -3.59
C ALA A 229 5.06 -3.69 -2.58
N ARG A 230 5.56 -3.67 -1.34
CA ARG A 230 5.10 -4.53 -0.24
C ARG A 230 4.73 -3.70 0.99
N GLY A 231 3.85 -4.26 1.82
CA GLY A 231 3.41 -3.61 3.05
C GLY A 231 2.20 -2.70 2.88
N LEU A 232 1.55 -2.73 1.71
CA LEU A 232 0.35 -1.94 1.42
C LEU A 232 -0.74 -2.25 2.44
N PRO A 233 -1.48 -1.24 2.94
CA PRO A 233 -2.73 -1.45 3.65
C PRO A 233 -3.67 -2.37 2.86
N TRP A 234 -4.36 -3.30 3.54
CA TRP A 234 -5.21 -4.27 2.84
C TRP A 234 -6.38 -3.65 2.07
N GLN A 235 -6.79 -2.43 2.43
CA GLN A 235 -7.84 -1.69 1.74
C GLN A 235 -7.32 -0.85 0.56
N SER A 236 -6.00 -0.73 0.38
CA SER A 236 -5.39 0.07 -0.69
C SER A 236 -5.89 -0.33 -2.07
N SER A 237 -6.10 0.69 -2.89
CA SER A 237 -6.49 0.59 -4.29
C SER A 237 -5.33 0.93 -5.22
N ASP A 238 -5.53 0.70 -6.52
CA ASP A 238 -4.64 1.20 -7.58
C ASP A 238 -4.46 2.72 -7.53
N GLN A 239 -5.51 3.48 -7.17
CA GLN A 239 -5.40 4.93 -6.98
C GLN A 239 -4.56 5.31 -5.77
N ASP A 240 -4.57 4.53 -4.68
CA ASP A 240 -3.71 4.79 -3.53
C ASP A 240 -2.24 4.52 -3.87
N ILE A 241 -1.98 3.49 -4.68
CA ILE A 241 -0.65 3.22 -5.26
C ILE A 241 -0.21 4.37 -6.16
N ALA A 242 -1.08 4.83 -7.06
CA ALA A 242 -0.81 5.96 -7.93
C ALA A 242 -0.55 7.26 -7.15
N ARG A 243 -1.27 7.47 -6.04
CA ARG A 243 -1.05 8.59 -5.13
C ARG A 243 0.32 8.49 -4.44
N PHE A 244 0.71 7.30 -3.99
CA PHE A 244 2.03 7.09 -3.38
C PHE A 244 3.18 7.31 -4.37
N PHE A 245 3.01 6.94 -5.64
CA PHE A 245 3.98 7.19 -6.71
C PHE A 245 3.71 8.47 -7.51
N LYS A 246 2.94 9.43 -6.97
CA LYS A 246 2.62 10.69 -7.66
C LYS A 246 3.90 11.43 -8.09
N GLY A 247 3.91 11.99 -9.30
CA GLY A 247 5.10 12.57 -9.94
C GLY A 247 5.80 11.61 -10.91
N LEU A 248 5.58 10.30 -10.75
CA LEU A 248 6.11 9.27 -11.65
C LEU A 248 4.98 8.74 -12.54
N ASN A 249 5.25 8.60 -13.83
CA ASN A 249 4.22 8.14 -14.77
C ASN A 249 4.14 6.62 -14.76
N ILE A 250 3.06 6.12 -14.15
CA ILE A 250 2.63 4.71 -14.24
C ILE A 250 1.96 4.50 -15.60
N ALA A 251 2.26 3.40 -16.28
CA ALA A 251 1.61 3.03 -17.54
C ALA A 251 0.10 2.77 -17.35
N LYS A 252 -0.70 2.89 -18.40
CA LYS A 252 -2.14 2.55 -18.36
C LYS A 252 -2.33 1.10 -17.90
N GLY A 253 -3.14 0.87 -16.88
CA GLY A 253 -3.30 -0.47 -16.28
C GLY A 253 -2.06 -1.00 -15.57
N GLY A 254 -1.04 -0.16 -15.37
CA GLY A 254 0.27 -0.53 -14.83
C GLY A 254 0.28 -0.82 -13.33
N ALA A 255 -0.86 -0.79 -12.61
CA ALA A 255 -0.93 -1.10 -11.18
C ALA A 255 -1.70 -2.40 -10.95
N ALA A 256 -1.01 -3.43 -10.49
CA ALA A 256 -1.56 -4.76 -10.26
C ALA A 256 -1.44 -5.17 -8.80
N LEU A 257 -2.59 -5.26 -8.11
CA LEU A 257 -2.66 -5.76 -6.73
C LEU A 257 -2.52 -7.28 -6.72
N CYS A 258 -1.66 -7.81 -5.85
CA CYS A 258 -1.44 -9.25 -5.74
C CYS A 258 -2.47 -9.89 -4.80
N LEU A 259 -3.02 -11.04 -5.22
CA LEU A 259 -3.90 -11.85 -4.38
C LEU A 259 -3.18 -13.09 -3.83
N ASN A 260 -3.44 -13.44 -2.58
CA ASN A 260 -3.04 -14.71 -1.97
C ASN A 260 -3.87 -15.88 -2.55
N VAL A 261 -3.52 -17.12 -2.21
CA VAL A 261 -4.18 -18.34 -2.71
C VAL A 261 -5.69 -18.38 -2.38
N GLN A 262 -6.12 -17.75 -1.29
CA GLN A 262 -7.54 -17.62 -0.91
C GLN A 262 -8.26 -16.45 -1.60
N GLY A 263 -7.59 -15.76 -2.53
CA GLY A 263 -8.13 -14.62 -3.27
C GLY A 263 -8.33 -13.35 -2.45
N ARG A 264 -7.66 -13.23 -1.31
CA ARG A 264 -7.57 -11.99 -0.53
C ARG A 264 -6.31 -11.24 -0.92
N ARG A 265 -6.34 -9.92 -0.80
CA ARG A 265 -5.15 -9.08 -1.02
C ARG A 265 -4.06 -9.45 0.00
N ASN A 266 -2.83 -9.64 -0.49
CA ASN A 266 -1.69 -10.01 0.36
C ASN A 266 -0.91 -8.78 0.88
N GLY A 267 -1.27 -7.56 0.47
CA GLY A 267 -0.53 -6.34 0.80
C GLY A 267 0.69 -6.11 -0.09
N GLU A 268 0.74 -6.75 -1.26
CA GLU A 268 1.75 -6.54 -2.29
C GLU A 268 1.10 -6.04 -3.60
N ALA A 269 1.87 -5.30 -4.39
CA ALA A 269 1.48 -4.87 -5.72
C ALA A 269 2.69 -4.86 -6.65
N LEU A 270 2.45 -5.11 -7.93
CA LEU A 270 3.41 -4.84 -9.00
C LEU A 270 3.00 -3.57 -9.73
N VAL A 271 3.97 -2.69 -9.99
CA VAL A 271 3.73 -1.40 -10.65
C VAL A 271 4.66 -1.25 -11.85
N ARG A 272 4.07 -0.97 -13.01
CA ARG A 272 4.74 -0.72 -14.28
C ARG A 272 4.78 0.78 -14.57
N PHE A 273 5.98 1.32 -14.69
CA PHE A 273 6.20 2.69 -15.12
C PHE A 273 6.36 2.77 -16.65
N VAL A 274 6.25 3.98 -17.20
CA VAL A 274 6.47 4.23 -18.63
C VAL A 274 7.95 4.17 -19.03
N SER A 275 8.88 4.27 -18.07
CA SER A 275 10.33 4.29 -18.29
C SER A 275 11.09 3.67 -17.12
N GLU A 276 12.30 3.17 -17.40
CA GLU A 276 13.26 2.68 -16.38
C GLU A 276 13.65 3.81 -15.41
N GLU A 277 13.80 5.03 -15.90
CA GLU A 277 14.13 6.20 -15.10
C GLU A 277 13.09 6.45 -13.99
N HIS A 278 11.80 6.38 -14.31
CA HIS A 278 10.74 6.50 -13.31
C HIS A 278 10.74 5.33 -12.32
N ARG A 279 11.12 4.14 -12.78
CA ARG A 279 11.26 2.96 -11.91
C ARG A 279 12.40 3.15 -10.92
N GLU A 280 13.55 3.69 -11.33
CA GLU A 280 14.66 3.98 -10.41
C GLU A 280 14.29 5.09 -9.40
N LEU A 281 13.56 6.12 -9.81
CA LEU A 281 12.99 7.10 -8.89
C LEU A 281 12.00 6.47 -7.90
N ALA A 282 11.18 5.52 -8.33
CA ALA A 282 10.26 4.81 -7.45
C ALA A 282 10.98 4.02 -6.35
N LEU A 283 12.16 3.44 -6.66
CA LEU A 283 12.98 2.73 -5.68
C LEU A 283 13.51 3.65 -4.58
N GLN A 284 13.71 4.94 -4.86
CA GLN A 284 14.11 5.93 -3.85
C GLN A 284 13.00 6.20 -2.83
N ARG A 285 11.76 5.76 -3.08
CA ARG A 285 10.64 5.82 -2.10
C ARG A 285 10.57 4.61 -1.18
N HIS A 286 11.61 3.78 -1.15
CA HIS A 286 11.70 2.66 -0.25
C HIS A 286 11.61 3.14 1.22
N LYS A 287 10.68 2.54 1.99
CA LYS A 287 10.32 2.89 3.37
C LYS A 287 9.57 4.21 3.56
N HIS A 288 9.10 4.85 2.49
CA HIS A 288 8.14 5.95 2.62
C HIS A 288 6.80 5.43 3.12
N HIS A 289 6.01 6.32 3.72
CA HIS A 289 4.75 5.96 4.36
C HIS A 289 3.54 6.10 3.44
N MET A 290 2.67 5.09 3.45
CA MET A 290 1.31 5.13 2.92
C MET A 290 0.34 4.97 4.10
N GLY A 291 -0.11 6.12 4.64
CA GLY A 291 -0.82 6.15 5.92
C GLY A 291 0.08 5.65 7.05
N ASN A 292 -0.37 4.68 7.84
CA ASN A 292 0.37 4.18 9.01
C ASN A 292 1.31 3.01 8.66
N ARG A 293 1.62 2.80 7.38
CA ARG A 293 2.42 1.66 6.89
C ARG A 293 3.57 2.20 6.07
N TYR A 294 4.79 1.80 6.39
CA TYR A 294 5.90 1.97 5.46
C TYR A 294 5.76 0.98 4.31
N ILE A 295 6.16 1.40 3.12
CA ILE A 295 6.10 0.60 1.90
C ILE A 295 7.52 0.20 1.49
N GLU A 296 7.75 -1.10 1.32
CA GLU A 296 9.00 -1.58 0.77
C GLU A 296 8.89 -1.66 -0.75
N VAL A 297 9.80 -0.97 -1.44
CA VAL A 297 9.87 -0.98 -2.91
C VAL A 297 11.09 -1.79 -3.34
N TYR A 298 10.88 -2.73 -4.27
CA TYR A 298 11.92 -3.60 -4.83
C TYR A 298 11.84 -3.67 -6.35
N LYS A 299 12.95 -4.01 -7.00
CA LYS A 299 13.00 -4.36 -8.42
C LYS A 299 12.16 -5.64 -8.67
N ALA A 300 11.44 -5.68 -9.79
CA ALA A 300 10.70 -6.85 -10.27
C ALA A 300 10.81 -6.95 -11.80
N THR A 301 10.30 -8.04 -12.38
CA THR A 301 10.36 -8.31 -13.82
C THR A 301 9.00 -8.14 -14.50
N GLY A 302 9.01 -7.95 -15.82
CA GLY A 302 7.83 -7.93 -16.68
C GLY A 302 7.10 -9.26 -16.67
N GLU A 303 7.82 -10.39 -16.59
CA GLU A 303 7.20 -11.70 -16.43
C GLU A 303 6.35 -11.80 -15.16
N ASP A 304 6.85 -11.31 -14.03
CA ASP A 304 6.11 -11.31 -12.78
C ASP A 304 4.87 -10.42 -12.88
N PHE A 305 4.99 -9.27 -13.56
CA PHE A 305 3.85 -8.41 -13.84
C PHE A 305 2.81 -9.11 -14.71
N LEU A 306 3.21 -9.75 -15.80
CA LEU A 306 2.30 -10.45 -16.73
C LEU A 306 1.66 -11.70 -16.12
N LYS A 307 2.32 -12.39 -15.17
CA LYS A 307 1.69 -13.49 -14.41
C LYS A 307 0.47 -13.02 -13.62
N ILE A 308 0.48 -11.75 -13.18
CA ILE A 308 -0.56 -11.17 -12.33
C ILE A 308 -1.56 -10.35 -13.16
N ALA A 309 -1.09 -9.51 -14.07
CA ALA A 309 -1.89 -8.55 -14.84
C ALA A 309 -2.13 -8.98 -16.30
N GLY A 310 -1.55 -10.08 -16.76
CA GLY A 310 -1.71 -10.57 -18.12
C GLY A 310 -3.00 -11.35 -18.28
N GLY A 311 -3.97 -10.75 -18.99
CA GLY A 311 -5.24 -11.39 -19.30
C GLY A 311 -5.18 -12.24 -20.57
N THR A 312 -5.82 -13.41 -20.53
CA THR A 312 -6.15 -14.22 -21.72
C THR A 312 -7.64 -14.55 -21.83
N SER A 313 -8.45 -14.15 -20.85
CA SER A 313 -9.89 -14.45 -20.84
C SER A 313 -10.67 -13.47 -21.72
N ASN A 314 -11.37 -14.00 -22.72
CA ASN A 314 -12.27 -13.23 -23.58
C ASN A 314 -13.43 -12.60 -22.79
N GLU A 315 -13.92 -13.29 -21.75
CA GLU A 315 -14.98 -12.80 -20.87
C GLU A 315 -14.50 -11.59 -20.05
N ALA A 316 -13.29 -11.68 -19.49
CA ALA A 316 -12.67 -10.53 -18.83
C ALA A 316 -12.48 -9.37 -19.80
N ALA A 317 -12.06 -9.65 -21.04
CA ALA A 317 -11.86 -8.61 -22.05
C ALA A 317 -13.18 -7.93 -22.44
N GLN A 318 -14.28 -8.67 -22.58
CA GLN A 318 -15.61 -8.10 -22.84
C GLN A 318 -16.11 -7.27 -21.66
N PHE A 319 -15.98 -7.78 -20.43
CA PHE A 319 -16.35 -7.04 -19.22
C PHE A 319 -15.55 -5.74 -19.04
N LEU A 320 -14.25 -5.78 -19.35
CA LEU A 320 -13.33 -4.66 -19.21
C LEU A 320 -13.22 -3.79 -20.48
N SER A 321 -14.03 -4.08 -21.52
CA SER A 321 -13.99 -3.37 -22.82
C SER A 321 -14.43 -1.92 -22.73
N LYS A 322 -15.21 -1.57 -21.70
CA LYS A 322 -15.71 -0.21 -21.49
C LYS A 322 -14.70 0.60 -20.70
N GLU A 323 -14.22 1.69 -21.28
CA GLU A 323 -13.25 2.58 -20.66
C GLU A 323 -13.86 3.42 -19.52
N ASN A 324 -13.00 3.94 -18.64
CA ASN A 324 -13.35 4.85 -17.53
C ASN A 324 -14.36 4.31 -16.50
N GLN A 325 -14.29 3.02 -16.19
CA GLN A 325 -15.16 2.39 -15.20
C GLN A 325 -14.41 2.04 -13.91
N VAL A 326 -15.14 2.10 -12.80
CA VAL A 326 -14.63 1.68 -11.49
C VAL A 326 -15.19 0.31 -11.17
N ILE A 327 -14.29 -0.62 -10.84
CA ILE A 327 -14.62 -2.02 -10.57
C ILE A 327 -14.74 -2.22 -9.06
N VAL A 328 -15.83 -2.85 -8.62
CA VAL A 328 -16.00 -3.31 -7.24
C VAL A 328 -16.17 -4.82 -7.25
N ARG A 329 -15.40 -5.51 -6.42
CA ARG A 329 -15.53 -6.93 -6.17
C ARG A 329 -16.49 -7.16 -5.01
N MET A 330 -17.49 -8.00 -5.23
CA MET A 330 -18.41 -8.53 -4.24
C MET A 330 -17.94 -9.93 -3.83
N ARG A 331 -17.96 -10.22 -2.52
CA ARG A 331 -17.69 -11.56 -1.97
C ARG A 331 -18.78 -11.98 -1.00
N GLY A 332 -19.02 -13.29 -0.94
CA GLY A 332 -19.97 -13.90 -0.02
C GLY A 332 -21.42 -13.91 -0.52
N LEU A 333 -21.62 -13.72 -1.83
CA LEU A 333 -22.93 -13.81 -2.48
C LEU A 333 -23.55 -15.18 -2.22
N PRO A 334 -24.87 -15.25 -1.93
CA PRO A 334 -25.62 -16.49 -1.97
C PRO A 334 -25.42 -17.22 -3.30
N PHE A 335 -25.34 -18.55 -3.28
CA PHE A 335 -25.14 -19.33 -4.51
C PHE A 335 -26.32 -19.25 -5.49
N ASN A 336 -27.50 -18.90 -5.02
CA ASN A 336 -28.68 -18.65 -5.85
C ASN A 336 -28.88 -17.17 -6.17
N ALA A 337 -27.90 -16.30 -5.89
CA ALA A 337 -28.02 -14.86 -6.12
C ALA A 337 -28.22 -14.56 -7.61
N THR A 338 -29.22 -13.75 -7.90
CA THR A 338 -29.55 -13.33 -9.27
C THR A 338 -28.96 -11.96 -9.59
N THR A 339 -28.89 -11.64 -10.88
CA THR A 339 -28.41 -10.34 -11.34
C THR A 339 -29.33 -9.21 -10.84
N GLU A 340 -30.63 -9.47 -10.81
CA GLU A 340 -31.68 -8.58 -10.32
C GLU A 340 -31.52 -8.27 -8.82
N GLU A 341 -31.17 -9.27 -8.00
CA GLU A 341 -30.90 -9.06 -6.58
C GLU A 341 -29.65 -8.20 -6.35
N VAL A 342 -28.61 -8.39 -7.16
CA VAL A 342 -27.39 -7.54 -7.11
C VAL A 342 -27.69 -6.10 -7.53
N LEU A 343 -28.48 -5.90 -8.60
CA LEU A 343 -28.93 -4.56 -9.01
C LEU A 343 -29.79 -3.89 -7.93
N THR A 344 -30.67 -4.65 -7.29
CA THR A 344 -31.51 -4.16 -6.18
C THR A 344 -30.67 -3.81 -4.96
N PHE A 345 -29.65 -4.61 -4.64
CA PHE A 345 -28.73 -4.37 -3.52
C PHE A 345 -28.01 -3.03 -3.65
N PHE A 346 -27.52 -2.66 -4.83
CA PHE A 346 -26.92 -1.33 -5.05
C PHE A 346 -27.98 -0.23 -5.16
N GLY A 347 -29.13 -0.54 -5.77
CA GLY A 347 -30.28 0.36 -5.87
C GLY A 347 -30.01 1.58 -6.77
N GLN A 348 -30.95 2.52 -6.81
CA GLN A 348 -30.88 3.69 -7.69
C GLN A 348 -29.79 4.70 -7.31
N HIS A 349 -29.32 4.67 -6.05
CA HIS A 349 -28.27 5.56 -5.58
C HIS A 349 -26.86 5.20 -6.12
N CYS A 350 -26.68 3.98 -6.62
CA CYS A 350 -25.41 3.49 -7.17
C CYS A 350 -25.70 2.68 -8.46
N PRO A 351 -26.07 3.33 -9.57
CA PRO A 351 -26.43 2.61 -10.79
C PRO A 351 -25.24 1.84 -11.36
N VAL A 352 -25.45 0.54 -11.57
CA VAL A 352 -24.47 -0.36 -12.20
C VAL A 352 -24.41 -0.09 -13.71
N THR A 353 -23.20 0.04 -14.25
CA THR A 353 -23.01 0.43 -15.65
C THR A 353 -23.45 -0.66 -16.61
N GLY A 354 -24.44 -0.37 -17.46
CA GLY A 354 -24.99 -1.37 -18.38
C GLY A 354 -25.88 -2.41 -17.71
N GLY A 355 -26.32 -2.16 -16.46
CA GLY A 355 -27.24 -3.04 -15.75
C GLY A 355 -26.67 -4.45 -15.60
N LYS A 356 -27.32 -5.42 -16.26
CA LYS A 356 -26.92 -6.84 -16.21
C LYS A 356 -25.53 -7.08 -16.80
N GLU A 357 -25.19 -6.40 -17.89
CA GLU A 357 -23.89 -6.49 -18.56
C GLU A 357 -22.74 -5.88 -17.73
N GLY A 358 -23.07 -5.14 -16.68
CA GLY A 358 -22.10 -4.56 -15.74
C GLY A 358 -21.75 -5.48 -14.58
N ILE A 359 -22.30 -6.71 -14.54
CA ILE A 359 -22.10 -7.67 -13.45
C ILE A 359 -21.48 -8.94 -14.04
N LEU A 360 -20.32 -9.31 -13.51
CA LEU A 360 -19.60 -10.52 -13.87
C LEU A 360 -19.57 -11.47 -12.68
N PHE A 361 -20.35 -12.54 -12.73
CA PHE A 361 -20.30 -13.60 -11.73
C PHE A 361 -19.10 -14.50 -11.97
N VAL A 362 -18.35 -14.78 -10.90
CA VAL A 362 -17.24 -15.71 -10.98
C VAL A 362 -17.78 -17.13 -10.77
N THR A 363 -17.66 -17.96 -11.79
CA THR A 363 -18.09 -19.36 -11.76
C THR A 363 -16.91 -20.30 -11.95
N TYR A 364 -17.07 -21.53 -11.47
CA TYR A 364 -16.18 -22.64 -11.80
C TYR A 364 -16.44 -23.11 -13.25
N PRO A 365 -15.56 -23.96 -13.85
CA PRO A 365 -15.76 -24.44 -15.22
C PRO A 365 -17.01 -25.32 -15.39
N ASP A 366 -17.56 -25.85 -14.29
CA ASP A 366 -18.84 -26.55 -14.22
C ASP A 366 -20.06 -25.61 -14.09
N ASN A 367 -19.86 -24.29 -14.27
CA ASN A 367 -20.83 -23.21 -14.06
C ASN A 367 -21.33 -23.07 -12.61
N ARG A 368 -20.69 -23.71 -11.64
CA ARG A 368 -21.08 -23.56 -10.23
C ARG A 368 -20.67 -22.17 -9.72
N PRO A 369 -21.55 -21.46 -8.98
CA PRO A 369 -21.25 -20.15 -8.43
C PRO A 369 -20.19 -20.23 -7.33
N THR A 370 -19.20 -19.34 -7.37
CA THR A 370 -18.16 -19.23 -6.34
C THR A 370 -18.60 -18.37 -5.15
N GLY A 371 -19.61 -17.52 -5.35
CA GLY A 371 -20.03 -16.48 -4.39
C GLY A 371 -19.23 -15.17 -4.52
N ASP A 372 -18.36 -15.05 -5.53
CA ASP A 372 -17.67 -13.82 -5.90
C ASP A 372 -18.28 -13.24 -7.20
N ALA A 373 -18.34 -11.91 -7.30
CA ALA A 373 -18.73 -11.20 -8.51
C ALA A 373 -17.99 -9.88 -8.65
N PHE A 374 -17.90 -9.34 -9.86
CA PHE A 374 -17.39 -8.00 -10.14
C PHE A 374 -18.49 -7.13 -10.72
N VAL A 375 -18.49 -5.86 -10.33
CA VAL A 375 -19.53 -4.89 -10.72
C VAL A 375 -18.88 -3.61 -11.20
N LEU A 376 -19.35 -3.11 -12.34
CA LEU A 376 -18.87 -1.89 -12.98
C LEU A 376 -19.72 -0.68 -12.59
N PHE A 377 -19.05 0.41 -12.25
CA PHE A 377 -19.67 1.70 -11.98
C PHE A 377 -19.13 2.77 -12.94
N ALA A 378 -20.00 3.69 -13.34
CA ALA A 378 -19.69 4.68 -14.38
C ALA A 378 -18.78 5.80 -13.88
N CYS A 379 -18.71 5.99 -12.56
CA CYS A 379 -17.86 7.00 -11.93
C CYS A 379 -17.42 6.57 -10.53
N GLU A 380 -16.41 7.27 -10.01
CA GLU A 380 -15.86 7.08 -8.67
C GLU A 380 -16.91 7.28 -7.57
N GLU A 381 -17.81 8.25 -7.74
CA GLU A 381 -18.83 8.58 -6.74
C GLU A 381 -19.78 7.40 -6.49
N TYR A 382 -20.28 6.76 -7.55
CA TYR A 382 -21.15 5.59 -7.43
C TYR A 382 -20.43 4.39 -6.82
N ALA A 383 -19.17 4.15 -7.20
CA ALA A 383 -18.37 3.11 -6.57
C ALA A 383 -18.14 3.38 -5.08
N GLN A 384 -17.90 4.64 -4.69
CA GLN A 384 -17.70 5.01 -3.29
C GLN A 384 -18.98 4.86 -2.47
N ASN A 385 -20.14 5.21 -3.04
CA ASN A 385 -21.43 4.95 -2.40
C ASN A 385 -21.73 3.45 -2.31
N ALA A 386 -21.36 2.65 -3.32
CA ALA A 386 -21.45 1.20 -3.27
C ALA A 386 -20.60 0.62 -2.14
N LEU A 387 -19.36 1.09 -1.97
CA LEU A 387 -18.46 0.64 -0.89
C LEU A 387 -18.98 0.96 0.52
N LYS A 388 -19.85 1.97 0.68
CA LYS A 388 -20.52 2.26 1.96
C LYS A 388 -21.48 1.13 2.39
N LYS A 389 -21.96 0.31 1.44
CA LYS A 389 -22.82 -0.86 1.68
C LYS A 389 -22.03 -2.11 2.09
N HIS A 390 -20.74 -1.97 2.40
CA HIS A 390 -19.89 -3.07 2.81
C HIS A 390 -20.44 -3.71 4.11
N LYS A 391 -20.63 -5.04 4.10
CA LYS A 391 -21.29 -5.87 5.13
C LYS A 391 -22.81 -5.74 5.22
N ASP A 392 -23.45 -5.06 4.28
CA ASP A 392 -24.90 -5.11 4.16
C ASP A 392 -25.38 -6.51 3.75
N LEU A 393 -26.64 -6.81 4.06
CA LEU A 393 -27.22 -8.12 3.80
C LEU A 393 -27.79 -8.22 2.38
N LEU A 394 -27.45 -9.30 1.68
CA LEU A 394 -28.16 -9.78 0.51
C LEU A 394 -28.77 -11.15 0.86
N GLY A 395 -30.09 -11.16 1.01
CA GLY A 395 -30.82 -12.29 1.58
C GLY A 395 -30.39 -12.55 3.03
N LYS A 396 -29.75 -13.70 3.28
CA LYS A 396 -29.27 -14.13 4.61
C LYS A 396 -27.75 -13.98 4.79
N ARG A 397 -27.05 -13.38 3.84
CA ARG A 397 -25.57 -13.30 3.81
C ARG A 397 -25.15 -11.84 3.84
N TYR A 398 -24.15 -11.52 4.67
CA TYR A 398 -23.48 -10.23 4.56
C TYR A 398 -22.55 -10.27 3.34
N ILE A 399 -22.50 -9.16 2.60
CA ILE A 399 -21.69 -9.05 1.40
C ILE A 399 -20.48 -8.16 1.68
N GLU A 400 -19.30 -8.68 1.40
CA GLU A 400 -18.07 -7.90 1.49
C GLU A 400 -17.81 -7.23 0.13
N LEU A 401 -17.67 -5.91 0.16
CA LEU A 401 -17.37 -5.08 -1.01
C LEU A 401 -15.94 -4.55 -0.93
N PHE A 402 -15.19 -4.69 -2.01
CA PHE A 402 -13.83 -4.18 -2.14
C PHE A 402 -13.68 -3.45 -3.47
N ARG A 403 -12.97 -2.32 -3.47
CA ARG A 403 -12.50 -1.75 -4.73
C ARG A 403 -11.67 -2.80 -5.48
N SER A 404 -11.66 -2.81 -6.80
CA SER A 404 -10.95 -3.81 -7.56
C SER A 404 -10.29 -3.22 -8.80
N THR A 405 -9.38 -3.97 -9.41
CA THR A 405 -8.64 -3.55 -10.59
C THR A 405 -8.86 -4.55 -11.72
N ALA A 406 -8.59 -4.14 -12.95
CA ALA A 406 -8.65 -5.02 -14.11
C ALA A 406 -7.76 -6.27 -13.94
N ALA A 407 -6.56 -6.09 -13.36
CA ALA A 407 -5.67 -7.20 -13.02
C ALA A 407 -6.28 -8.15 -11.97
N GLU A 408 -7.04 -7.64 -10.99
CA GLU A 408 -7.70 -8.49 -10.00
C GLU A 408 -8.81 -9.33 -10.63
N VAL A 409 -9.61 -8.75 -11.53
CA VAL A 409 -10.63 -9.49 -12.31
C VAL A 409 -9.99 -10.67 -13.04
N GLN A 410 -8.90 -10.40 -13.77
CA GLN A 410 -8.18 -11.44 -14.51
C GLN A 410 -7.58 -12.51 -13.59
N GLN A 411 -6.96 -12.13 -12.46
CA GLN A 411 -6.41 -13.10 -11.50
C GLN A 411 -7.47 -14.02 -10.93
N VAL A 412 -8.63 -13.47 -10.56
CA VAL A 412 -9.73 -14.24 -9.99
C VAL A 412 -10.30 -15.19 -11.05
N LEU A 413 -10.58 -14.70 -12.27
CA LEU A 413 -11.06 -15.55 -13.35
C LEU A 413 -10.05 -16.65 -13.70
N ASN A 414 -8.77 -16.32 -13.86
CA ASN A 414 -7.72 -17.30 -14.18
C ASN A 414 -7.59 -18.39 -13.11
N ARG A 415 -7.80 -18.05 -11.82
CA ARG A 415 -7.79 -19.03 -10.74
C ARG A 415 -8.93 -20.04 -10.89
N TYR A 416 -10.13 -19.57 -11.18
CA TYR A 416 -11.32 -20.42 -11.23
C TYR A 416 -11.54 -21.07 -12.61
N SER A 417 -10.96 -20.53 -13.68
CA SER A 417 -10.93 -21.15 -15.01
C SER A 417 -9.92 -22.29 -15.11
N SER A 418 -8.85 -22.23 -14.31
CA SER A 418 -7.90 -23.32 -14.19
C SER A 418 -8.54 -24.43 -13.35
N THR A 419 -8.78 -25.58 -13.97
CA THR A 419 -9.07 -26.82 -13.23
C THR A 419 -8.04 -26.96 -12.12
N PRO A 420 -8.42 -27.30 -10.87
CA PRO A 420 -7.44 -27.79 -9.93
C PRO A 420 -6.72 -28.96 -10.61
N LEU A 421 -5.41 -28.86 -10.81
CA LEU A 421 -4.55 -30.01 -11.17
C LEU A 421 -4.44 -31.02 -10.01
N VAL A 422 -5.36 -30.96 -9.04
CA VAL A 422 -5.69 -32.07 -8.17
C VAL A 422 -7.00 -32.62 -8.70
N PRO A 423 -6.99 -33.77 -9.42
CA PRO A 423 -8.19 -34.58 -9.50
C PRO A 423 -8.68 -34.74 -8.06
N LEU A 424 -9.93 -34.40 -7.77
CA LEU A 424 -10.65 -35.13 -6.72
C LEU A 424 -10.43 -36.59 -7.09
N ALA A 425 -9.52 -37.27 -6.39
CA ALA A 425 -9.08 -38.59 -6.78
C ALA A 425 -10.34 -39.45 -6.84
N ALA A 426 -10.73 -39.85 -8.07
CA ALA A 426 -11.56 -41.01 -8.23
C ALA A 426 -10.86 -42.14 -7.46
N PRO A 427 -11.58 -42.95 -6.68
CA PRO A 427 -10.96 -44.01 -5.91
C PRO A 427 -10.16 -44.89 -6.88
N PRO A 428 -8.85 -45.10 -6.68
CA PRO A 428 -8.08 -45.92 -7.60
C PRO A 428 -8.60 -47.36 -7.46
N ILE A 429 -9.10 -47.90 -8.56
CA ILE A 429 -9.22 -49.34 -8.76
C ILE A 429 -7.80 -49.82 -9.04
N LEU A 430 -7.18 -50.55 -8.10
CA LEU A 430 -5.91 -51.23 -8.31
C LEU A 430 -5.95 -52.68 -7.82
N PRO A 431 -5.10 -53.56 -8.40
CA PRO A 431 -5.21 -55.00 -8.30
C PRO A 431 -4.68 -55.55 -6.98
N VAL A 432 -5.23 -56.70 -6.61
CA VAL A 432 -4.93 -57.52 -5.44
C VAL A 432 -3.44 -57.89 -5.37
N LEU A 433 -2.72 -57.46 -4.31
CA LEU A 433 -1.48 -58.04 -3.76
C LEU A 433 -1.33 -57.57 -2.28
N PRO A 434 -0.63 -58.32 -1.39
CA PRO A 434 -1.06 -58.51 -0.01
C PRO A 434 -0.60 -57.43 0.96
N GLN A 435 -1.46 -57.21 1.95
CA GLN A 435 -1.41 -56.20 3.00
C GLN A 435 -0.13 -56.23 3.85
N GLN A 436 0.48 -55.06 4.06
CA GLN A 436 1.15 -54.72 5.31
C GLN A 436 0.54 -53.42 5.86
N PHE A 437 0.07 -53.51 7.10
CA PHE A 437 -0.89 -52.64 7.77
C PHE A 437 -0.48 -51.16 7.87
N MET A 438 -1.27 -50.26 7.26
CA MET A 438 -1.41 -48.86 7.70
C MET A 438 -2.84 -48.64 8.24
N PRO A 439 -3.03 -47.99 9.40
CA PRO A 439 -4.35 -47.79 10.00
C PRO A 439 -5.11 -46.59 9.36
N PRO A 440 -6.46 -46.54 9.49
CA PRO A 440 -7.34 -45.65 8.71
C PRO A 440 -7.23 -44.14 9.02
N THR A 441 -7.47 -43.31 8.00
CA THR A 441 -7.24 -41.85 7.94
C THR A 441 -8.35 -40.97 8.53
N ASN A 442 -8.93 -41.35 9.67
CA ASN A 442 -9.78 -40.43 10.46
C ASN A 442 -9.98 -40.90 11.91
N VAL A 443 -9.01 -41.66 12.43
CA VAL A 443 -9.08 -42.16 13.80
C VAL A 443 -8.69 -41.03 14.74
N ARG A 444 -9.59 -40.70 15.68
CA ARG A 444 -9.35 -39.73 16.74
C ARG A 444 -8.62 -40.38 17.92
N ASP A 445 -7.46 -40.96 17.66
CA ASP A 445 -6.59 -41.62 18.66
C ASP A 445 -5.58 -40.66 19.30
N CYS A 446 -5.70 -39.35 19.08
CA CYS A 446 -4.85 -38.36 19.71
C CYS A 446 -5.60 -37.50 20.73
N ILE A 447 -4.86 -36.93 21.68
CA ILE A 447 -5.37 -36.01 22.69
C ILE A 447 -4.51 -34.75 22.69
N ARG A 448 -5.15 -33.58 22.76
CA ARG A 448 -4.49 -32.28 22.98
C ARG A 448 -4.69 -31.85 24.43
N LEU A 449 -3.59 -31.57 25.12
CA LEU A 449 -3.53 -30.90 26.42
C LEU A 449 -3.27 -29.42 26.22
N ARG A 450 -4.03 -28.57 26.89
CA ARG A 450 -3.87 -27.11 26.90
C ARG A 450 -3.83 -26.60 28.32
N GLY A 451 -2.96 -25.62 28.57
CA GLY A 451 -2.79 -25.02 29.91
C GLY A 451 -1.74 -25.72 30.77
N LEU A 452 -0.85 -26.52 30.18
CA LEU A 452 0.27 -27.17 30.89
C LEU A 452 1.24 -26.11 31.45
N PRO A 453 1.60 -26.14 32.75
CA PRO A 453 2.58 -25.20 33.30
C PRO A 453 3.84 -25.11 32.44
N TYR A 454 4.43 -23.92 32.29
CA TYR A 454 5.61 -23.74 31.43
C TYR A 454 6.86 -24.51 31.91
N ALA A 455 6.86 -24.99 33.15
CA ALA A 455 7.88 -25.86 33.72
C ALA A 455 7.49 -27.36 33.72
N ALA A 456 6.37 -27.73 33.08
CA ALA A 456 5.91 -29.12 33.05
C ALA A 456 6.80 -29.98 32.13
N ILE A 457 7.26 -31.11 32.66
CA ILE A 457 8.05 -32.12 31.94
C ILE A 457 7.19 -33.33 31.53
N ILE A 458 7.74 -34.23 30.72
CA ILE A 458 7.00 -35.40 30.20
C ILE A 458 6.51 -36.28 31.37
N GLU A 459 7.31 -36.40 32.43
CA GLU A 459 7.01 -37.15 33.64
C GLU A 459 5.75 -36.61 34.33
N ASP A 460 5.59 -35.28 34.42
CA ASP A 460 4.39 -34.64 34.99
C ASP A 460 3.13 -34.98 34.18
N ILE A 461 3.26 -35.08 32.86
CA ILE A 461 2.15 -35.42 31.95
C ILE A 461 1.73 -36.89 32.10
N LEU A 462 2.70 -37.78 32.26
CA LEU A 462 2.44 -39.21 32.50
C LEU A 462 1.75 -39.41 33.87
N GLU A 463 2.19 -38.70 34.90
CA GLU A 463 1.55 -38.73 36.23
C GLU A 463 0.11 -38.19 36.16
N PHE A 464 -0.12 -37.08 35.44
CA PHE A 464 -1.45 -36.51 35.24
C PHE A 464 -2.43 -37.41 34.49
N LEU A 465 -1.94 -38.18 33.50
CA LEU A 465 -2.75 -39.16 32.78
C LEU A 465 -2.99 -40.45 33.58
N GLY A 466 -2.18 -40.75 34.58
CA GLY A 466 -2.36 -41.88 35.49
C GLY A 466 -2.52 -43.21 34.75
N GLU A 467 -3.64 -43.89 34.95
CA GLU A 467 -3.97 -45.18 34.32
C GLU A 467 -3.97 -45.16 32.77
N PHE A 468 -4.16 -43.99 32.16
CA PHE A 468 -4.16 -43.84 30.70
C PHE A 468 -2.74 -43.74 30.10
N SER A 469 -1.71 -43.56 30.93
CA SER A 469 -0.32 -43.48 30.46
C SER A 469 0.18 -44.79 29.82
N ALA A 470 -0.35 -45.94 30.27
CA ALA A 470 -0.04 -47.25 29.71
C ALA A 470 -0.54 -47.43 28.25
N ASP A 471 -1.55 -46.64 27.87
CA ASP A 471 -2.17 -46.66 26.55
C ASP A 471 -1.55 -45.66 25.56
N ILE A 472 -0.47 -44.96 25.93
CA ILE A 472 0.27 -44.06 25.04
C ILE A 472 1.18 -44.87 24.11
N ARG A 473 1.31 -44.47 22.84
CA ARG A 473 2.27 -45.08 21.91
C ARG A 473 3.71 -44.74 22.32
N THR A 474 4.66 -45.61 22.00
CA THR A 474 6.09 -45.31 22.19
C THR A 474 6.45 -44.01 21.46
N HIS A 475 7.03 -43.04 22.17
CA HIS A 475 7.29 -41.67 21.68
C HIS A 475 6.06 -40.84 21.28
N GLY A 476 4.88 -41.19 21.78
CA GLY A 476 3.62 -40.54 21.41
C GLY A 476 3.36 -39.18 22.07
N VAL A 477 4.26 -38.64 22.90
CA VAL A 477 4.07 -37.34 23.57
C VAL A 477 4.85 -36.26 22.83
N HIS A 478 4.13 -35.24 22.34
CA HIS A 478 4.67 -34.14 21.55
C HIS A 478 4.41 -32.80 22.24
N MET A 479 5.46 -32.18 22.77
CA MET A 479 5.38 -30.85 23.38
C MET A 479 5.38 -29.77 22.30
N VAL A 480 4.43 -28.82 22.38
CA VAL A 480 4.40 -27.69 21.45
C VAL A 480 5.32 -26.59 21.99
N LEU A 481 6.30 -26.20 21.18
CA LEU A 481 7.22 -25.12 21.49
C LEU A 481 6.84 -23.86 20.69
N ASN A 482 6.92 -22.69 21.33
CA ASN A 482 6.80 -21.40 20.67
C ASN A 482 8.02 -21.15 19.77
N HIS A 483 7.95 -20.13 18.91
CA HIS A 483 9.04 -19.73 18.01
C HIS A 483 10.38 -19.39 18.71
N GLN A 484 10.36 -19.20 20.02
CA GLN A 484 11.54 -18.99 20.87
C GLN A 484 12.06 -20.29 21.52
N GLY A 485 11.56 -21.46 21.12
CA GLY A 485 11.92 -22.77 21.68
C GLY A 485 11.38 -23.05 23.08
N ARG A 486 10.52 -22.18 23.62
CA ARG A 486 9.91 -22.33 24.96
C ARG A 486 8.59 -23.09 24.88
N PRO A 487 8.24 -23.94 25.87
CA PRO A 487 6.96 -24.65 25.88
C PRO A 487 5.79 -23.67 25.82
N SER A 488 4.88 -23.89 24.87
CA SER A 488 3.70 -23.05 24.65
C SER A 488 2.62 -23.26 25.71
N GLY A 489 2.74 -24.34 26.51
CA GLY A 489 1.72 -24.80 27.43
C GLY A 489 0.67 -25.71 26.77
N ASP A 490 0.94 -26.14 25.53
CA ASP A 490 0.16 -27.10 24.77
C ASP A 490 0.99 -28.37 24.50
N ALA A 491 0.35 -29.54 24.54
CA ALA A 491 0.98 -30.80 24.16
C ALA A 491 -0.02 -31.71 23.44
N PHE A 492 0.48 -32.62 22.60
CA PHE A 492 -0.31 -33.63 21.93
C PHE A 492 0.17 -35.03 22.31
N ILE A 493 -0.76 -35.97 22.46
CA ILE A 493 -0.49 -37.32 22.93
C ILE A 493 -1.17 -38.31 22.00
N GLN A 494 -0.39 -39.20 21.40
CA GLN A 494 -0.87 -40.29 20.56
C GLN A 494 -1.15 -41.52 21.41
N MET A 495 -2.42 -41.93 21.44
CA MET A 495 -2.89 -43.11 22.16
C MET A 495 -2.88 -44.34 21.24
N LYS A 496 -2.92 -45.53 21.83
CA LYS A 496 -3.03 -46.81 21.11
C LYS A 496 -4.43 -47.04 20.54
N SER A 497 -5.46 -46.36 21.08
CA SER A 497 -6.86 -46.50 20.66
C SER A 497 -7.63 -45.19 20.79
N ALA A 498 -8.58 -44.95 19.87
CA ALA A 498 -9.50 -43.82 19.89
C ALA A 498 -10.44 -43.82 21.10
N ASP A 499 -10.86 -45.01 21.56
CA ASP A 499 -11.73 -45.14 22.73
C ASP A 499 -10.99 -44.72 24.01
N ARG A 500 -9.71 -45.08 24.10
CA ARG A 500 -8.84 -44.64 25.19
C ARG A 500 -8.57 -43.15 25.13
N ALA A 501 -8.38 -42.58 23.94
CA ALA A 501 -8.23 -41.14 23.75
C ALA A 501 -9.48 -40.37 24.22
N PHE A 502 -10.66 -40.86 23.90
CA PHE A 502 -11.94 -40.27 24.33
C PHE A 502 -12.15 -40.34 25.85
N LEU A 503 -11.89 -41.51 26.46
CA LEU A 503 -12.01 -41.70 27.91
C LEU A 503 -11.01 -40.85 28.69
N ALA A 504 -9.76 -40.81 28.25
CA ALA A 504 -8.73 -39.96 28.83
C ALA A 504 -9.07 -38.47 28.67
N ALA A 505 -9.62 -38.07 27.52
CA ALA A 505 -10.07 -36.70 27.32
C ALA A 505 -11.18 -36.32 28.30
N GLN A 506 -12.21 -37.16 28.47
CA GLN A 506 -13.28 -36.86 29.43
C GLN A 506 -12.81 -36.89 30.89
N LYS A 507 -12.02 -37.90 31.28
CA LYS A 507 -11.63 -38.11 32.68
C LYS A 507 -10.53 -37.15 33.15
N CYS A 508 -9.73 -36.60 32.24
CA CYS A 508 -8.66 -35.67 32.59
C CYS A 508 -8.98 -34.20 32.26
N HIS A 509 -10.07 -33.91 31.54
CA HIS A 509 -10.49 -32.53 31.27
C HIS A 509 -10.80 -31.78 32.58
N LYS A 510 -10.24 -30.57 32.72
CA LYS A 510 -10.34 -29.68 33.89
C LYS A 510 -9.74 -30.20 35.19
N LYS A 511 -8.93 -31.26 35.16
CA LYS A 511 -8.10 -31.62 36.30
C LYS A 511 -6.95 -30.63 36.47
N THR A 512 -6.56 -30.40 37.72
CA THR A 512 -5.46 -29.51 38.06
C THR A 512 -4.13 -30.26 38.03
N MET A 513 -3.17 -29.74 37.28
CA MET A 513 -1.77 -30.12 37.33
C MET A 513 -1.01 -28.99 38.01
N LYS A 514 -0.45 -29.28 39.19
CA LYS A 514 0.18 -28.27 40.05
C LYS A 514 -0.82 -27.14 40.34
N ASP A 515 -0.59 -25.93 39.82
CA ASP A 515 -1.42 -24.73 40.07
C ASP A 515 -2.33 -24.34 38.88
N ARG A 516 -2.46 -25.19 37.85
CA ARG A 516 -3.27 -24.89 36.65
C ARG A 516 -4.24 -26.01 36.31
N TYR A 517 -5.46 -25.65 35.94
CA TYR A 517 -6.39 -26.61 35.33
C TYR A 517 -6.00 -26.85 33.87
N ILE A 518 -6.05 -28.12 33.46
CA ILE A 518 -5.67 -28.56 32.12
C ILE A 518 -6.93 -28.86 31.31
N GLU A 519 -7.04 -28.26 30.13
CA GLU A 519 -8.09 -28.60 29.18
C GLU A 519 -7.60 -29.73 28.27
N VAL A 520 -8.38 -30.81 28.20
CA VAL A 520 -8.06 -32.00 27.42
C VAL A 520 -9.09 -32.18 26.31
N PHE A 521 -8.66 -32.33 25.07
CA PHE A 521 -9.52 -32.47 23.89
C PHE A 521 -9.10 -33.67 23.04
N GLN A 522 -10.07 -34.45 22.55
CA GLN A 522 -9.81 -35.51 21.59
C GLN A 522 -9.55 -34.91 20.19
N CYS A 523 -8.54 -35.39 19.49
CA CYS A 523 -8.15 -34.95 18.15
C CYS A 523 -7.64 -36.13 17.31
N SER A 524 -7.46 -35.88 16.01
CA SER A 524 -6.85 -36.83 15.07
C SER A 524 -5.33 -36.59 14.93
N ALA A 525 -4.62 -37.59 14.41
CA ALA A 525 -3.21 -37.45 14.06
C ALA A 525 -2.95 -36.35 13.01
N GLU A 526 -3.91 -36.10 12.11
CA GLU A 526 -3.83 -35.02 11.11
C GLU A 526 -3.91 -33.64 11.77
N GLU A 527 -4.82 -33.45 12.74
CA GLU A 527 -4.94 -32.20 13.50
C GLU A 527 -3.70 -31.93 14.37
N MET A 528 -3.14 -32.99 14.97
CA MET A 528 -1.85 -32.92 15.67
C MET A 528 -0.74 -32.45 14.71
N ASN A 529 -0.61 -33.09 13.55
CA ASN A 529 0.45 -32.77 12.58
C ASN A 529 0.31 -31.34 12.02
N PHE A 530 -0.91 -30.88 11.77
CA PHE A 530 -1.18 -29.51 11.34
C PHE A 530 -0.67 -28.45 12.34
N VAL A 531 -0.83 -28.69 13.64
CA VAL A 531 -0.35 -27.76 14.68
C VAL A 531 1.16 -27.86 14.88
N LEU A 532 1.72 -29.07 14.83
CA LEU A 532 3.17 -29.28 14.91
C LEU A 532 3.93 -28.65 13.73
N MET A 533 3.28 -28.51 12.55
CA MET A 533 3.83 -27.80 11.39
C MET A 533 3.56 -26.27 11.39
N GLY A 534 3.07 -25.71 12.49
CA GLY A 534 2.87 -24.25 12.65
C GLY A 534 1.48 -23.73 12.24
N GLY A 535 0.52 -24.61 12.00
CA GLY A 535 -0.89 -24.25 11.79
C GLY A 535 -1.62 -23.88 13.08
N THR A 536 -2.61 -23.00 13.00
CA THR A 536 -3.46 -22.64 14.16
C THR A 536 -4.84 -23.28 14.05
N LEU A 537 -5.27 -24.01 15.09
CA LEU A 537 -6.61 -24.60 15.19
C LEU A 537 -7.55 -23.71 16.02
N ASN A 538 -8.79 -23.52 15.55
CA ASN A 538 -9.83 -22.79 16.27
C ASN A 538 -10.23 -23.49 17.58
N ARG A 539 -10.68 -22.70 18.57
CA ARG A 539 -10.81 -23.05 19.99
C ARG A 539 -11.49 -24.39 20.31
N ASN A 540 -12.43 -24.88 19.50
CA ASN A 540 -13.13 -26.15 19.74
C ASN A 540 -13.33 -26.87 18.40
N GLY A 541 -12.58 -27.92 18.10
CA GLY A 541 -12.81 -28.75 16.91
C GLY A 541 -14.29 -29.08 16.68
N LEU A 542 -14.89 -28.40 15.69
CA LEU A 542 -16.20 -28.56 15.02
C LEU A 542 -17.48 -28.84 15.85
N SER A 543 -18.36 -27.82 16.00
CA SER A 543 -19.81 -27.78 15.61
C SER A 543 -20.63 -26.63 16.32
N PRO A 544 -21.89 -26.33 15.91
CA PRO A 544 -22.39 -25.02 15.41
C PRO A 544 -22.74 -23.97 16.50
N PRO A 545 -23.02 -22.69 16.17
CA PRO A 545 -23.32 -21.70 17.20
C PRO A 545 -24.79 -21.82 17.67
N PRO A 546 -25.07 -21.97 18.98
CA PRO A 546 -26.25 -21.34 19.55
C PRO A 546 -25.94 -19.86 19.76
N CYS A 547 -26.89 -19.02 19.36
CA CYS A 547 -26.90 -17.59 19.56
C CYS A 547 -26.55 -17.22 21.01
N LYS A 548 -25.50 -16.42 21.21
CA LYS A 548 -25.38 -15.51 22.35
C LYS A 548 -24.82 -14.17 21.90
N LEU A 549 -25.72 -13.18 21.90
CA LEU A 549 -25.44 -11.75 21.83
C LEU A 549 -24.45 -11.35 22.94
N PRO A 550 -23.52 -10.41 22.68
CA PRO A 550 -22.94 -9.59 23.72
C PRO A 550 -24.00 -8.58 24.20
N CYS A 551 -24.46 -8.78 25.43
CA CYS A 551 -25.08 -7.73 26.23
C CYS A 551 -24.03 -6.64 26.47
N LEU A 552 -24.22 -5.45 25.91
CA LEU A 552 -23.68 -4.22 26.48
C LEU A 552 -24.80 -3.61 27.32
N SER A 553 -24.63 -3.59 28.64
CA SER A 553 -25.50 -2.87 29.56
C SER A 553 -25.36 -1.35 29.35
N PRO A 554 -26.46 -0.58 29.39
CA PRO A 554 -26.46 0.87 29.17
C PRO A 554 -26.16 1.66 30.46
N PRO A 555 -25.67 2.92 30.37
CA PRO A 555 -25.73 3.83 31.50
C PRO A 555 -27.18 4.24 31.76
N SER A 556 -27.58 4.07 33.01
CA SER A 556 -28.87 4.39 33.62
C SER A 556 -29.23 5.88 33.46
N TYR A 557 -30.32 6.15 32.74
CA TYR A 557 -31.12 7.37 32.91
C TYR A 557 -32.40 6.99 33.65
N SER A 558 -32.57 7.54 34.85
CA SER A 558 -33.82 7.50 35.61
C SER A 558 -34.74 8.63 35.15
N LEU A 559 -35.92 8.26 34.65
CA LEU A 559 -37.07 9.17 34.51
C LEU A 559 -37.84 9.23 35.83
N PRO A 560 -38.47 10.37 36.13
CA PRO A 560 -39.80 10.39 36.71
C PRO A 560 -40.82 10.97 35.72
N ALA A 561 -42.02 10.39 35.73
CA ALA A 561 -43.18 10.80 34.93
C ALA A 561 -43.99 11.93 35.65
N PRO A 562 -45.16 12.37 35.15
CA PRO A 562 -45.32 13.63 34.42
C PRO A 562 -46.25 14.66 35.10
N ALA A 563 -46.15 15.94 34.75
CA ALA A 563 -47.23 16.93 34.93
C ALA A 563 -47.09 18.16 33.99
N ALA A 564 -48.01 18.24 33.04
CA ALA A 564 -48.73 19.34 32.38
C ALA A 564 -48.32 20.86 32.43
N VAL A 565 -48.57 21.53 31.29
CA VAL A 565 -49.08 22.93 31.03
C VAL A 565 -48.10 24.14 30.80
N ILE A 566 -47.89 24.47 29.49
CA ILE A 566 -47.80 25.79 28.74
C ILE A 566 -46.73 26.89 29.17
N PRO A 567 -46.50 28.03 28.43
CA PRO A 567 -45.32 28.27 27.55
C PRO A 567 -44.49 29.58 27.85
N THR A 568 -43.57 29.91 26.92
CA THR A 568 -43.07 31.25 26.46
C THR A 568 -41.62 31.71 26.79
N GLU A 569 -40.94 32.16 25.72
CA GLU A 569 -39.94 33.25 25.55
C GLU A 569 -38.46 33.22 26.05
N ALA A 570 -37.57 33.45 25.05
CA ALA A 570 -36.46 34.42 24.94
C ALA A 570 -35.17 34.41 25.82
N ALA A 571 -34.05 34.54 25.07
CA ALA A 571 -32.84 35.37 25.31
C ALA A 571 -31.57 34.81 26.03
N LEU A 572 -30.46 34.83 25.24
CA LEU A 572 -29.10 35.37 25.49
C LEU A 572 -28.39 35.14 26.85
N TYR A 573 -27.21 34.49 26.86
CA TYR A 573 -25.89 35.07 27.22
C TYR A 573 -24.74 34.03 27.19
N GLN A 574 -23.52 34.51 26.99
CA GLN A 574 -22.23 33.79 26.82
C GLN A 574 -21.32 34.01 28.08
N PRO A 575 -20.01 33.65 28.12
CA PRO A 575 -19.41 32.49 28.81
C PRO A 575 -18.41 32.81 29.96
N SER A 576 -17.86 31.79 30.65
CA SER A 576 -16.63 31.94 31.47
C SER A 576 -15.79 30.65 31.68
N VAL A 577 -14.58 30.73 31.13
CA VAL A 577 -13.21 30.28 31.49
C VAL A 577 -12.86 29.37 32.70
N LEU A 578 -11.78 28.57 32.45
CA LEU A 578 -10.62 28.14 33.29
C LEU A 578 -10.70 26.89 34.19
N LEU A 579 -9.94 25.83 33.86
CA LEU A 579 -8.68 25.40 34.54
C LEU A 579 -8.18 24.00 34.08
N ASN A 580 -6.86 23.90 33.91
CA ASN A 580 -5.99 22.70 33.85
C ASN A 580 -4.77 23.03 34.77
N PRO A 581 -3.73 22.18 35.04
CA PRO A 581 -3.44 20.81 34.61
C PRO A 581 -2.83 19.87 35.70
N ARG A 582 -2.48 18.61 35.37
CA ARG A 582 -1.32 17.88 35.97
C ARG A 582 -0.82 16.69 35.12
N THR A 583 0.46 16.38 35.33
CA THR A 583 1.49 15.67 34.54
C THR A 583 1.80 14.23 35.00
N LEU A 584 2.39 13.37 34.14
CA LEU A 584 3.40 12.35 34.54
C LEU A 584 4.22 11.75 33.37
N GLN A 585 5.53 11.59 33.59
CA GLN A 585 6.65 11.11 32.73
C GLN A 585 6.76 9.56 32.67
N SER A 586 7.10 8.93 31.52
CA SER A 586 8.39 8.44 30.95
C SER A 586 9.12 7.26 31.63
N SER A 587 9.48 6.22 30.85
CA SER A 587 10.69 5.39 31.07
C SER A 587 11.16 4.68 29.78
N THR A 588 12.49 4.50 29.70
CA THR A 588 13.34 4.14 28.54
C THR A 588 14.07 2.82 28.80
N ALA A 589 14.41 2.01 27.77
CA ALA A 589 15.56 1.09 27.78
C ALA A 589 15.96 0.61 26.35
N TYR A 590 17.24 0.26 26.18
CA TYR A 590 18.09 0.27 24.96
C TYR A 590 18.70 -1.13 24.62
N TYR A 591 18.80 -1.49 23.32
CA TYR A 591 19.75 -2.38 22.54
C TYR A 591 20.06 -3.88 22.91
N PRO A 592 20.77 -4.68 22.05
CA PRO A 592 20.98 -4.73 20.57
C PRO A 592 20.85 -6.17 19.93
N ALA A 593 21.31 -6.31 18.67
CA ALA A 593 21.13 -7.37 17.66
C ALA A 593 21.90 -8.73 17.84
N GLY A 594 21.51 -9.75 17.05
CA GLY A 594 22.28 -11.00 16.82
C GLY A 594 21.61 -11.96 15.82
N ALA A 595 22.42 -12.64 14.99
CA ALA A 595 22.07 -13.34 13.74
C ALA A 595 21.56 -14.80 13.87
N GLN A 596 21.13 -15.34 12.72
CA GLN A 596 20.61 -16.67 12.38
C GLN A 596 21.41 -17.88 12.93
N LEU A 597 20.77 -19.07 13.04
CA LEU A 597 21.29 -20.39 12.59
C LEU A 597 20.23 -21.52 12.77
N PHE A 598 20.09 -22.38 11.76
CA PHE A 598 19.31 -23.63 11.75
C PHE A 598 20.01 -24.74 12.56
N MET A 599 19.28 -25.56 13.32
CA MET A 599 19.70 -26.92 13.73
C MET A 599 18.48 -27.80 14.05
N ASN A 600 18.31 -28.89 13.28
CA ASN A 600 17.42 -30.02 13.57
C ASN A 600 18.17 -31.00 14.49
N TYR A 601 17.56 -31.47 15.58
CA TYR A 601 18.06 -32.63 16.31
C TYR A 601 17.00 -33.73 16.39
N THR A 602 17.24 -34.76 15.58
CA THR A 602 16.66 -36.09 15.71
C THR A 602 17.55 -36.88 16.67
N TYR A 603 16.99 -37.47 17.72
CA TYR A 603 17.72 -38.43 18.56
C TYR A 603 16.94 -39.74 18.63
N TYR A 604 17.51 -40.76 18.00
CA TYR A 604 17.26 -42.18 18.21
C TYR A 604 18.31 -42.72 19.20
N PRO A 605 17.97 -43.72 20.02
CA PRO A 605 18.86 -44.86 20.22
C PRO A 605 18.73 -45.88 19.08
#